data_AF-A0A352JYC4-F1
#
_entry.id   AF-A0A352JYC4-F1
#
_cell.length_a   1.000
_cell.length_b   1.000
_cell.length_c   1.000
_cell.angle_alpha   90.00
_cell.angle_beta   90.00
_cell.angle_gamma   90.00
#
_symmetry.space_group_name_H-M   'P 1'
#
loop_
_entity.id
_entity.type
_entity.pdbx_description
1 polymer ?
#
loop_
_entity_poly.entity_id
_entity_poly.type
_entity_poly.pdbx_seq_one_letter_code
_entity_poly.pdbx_strand_id
1 'polypeptide(L)' 'AKGEGGIGPSFKGQKSDYIAAALNEYKNNIKRGPQSALMYAQAAALSDSDIKELSKYIVTL' A
#
# COMPACT_ATOMS: atom_id res chain seq x y z
N ALA A 1 -15.95 9.82 0.81
CA ALA A 1 -15.29 9.04 1.88
C ALA A 1 -13.96 9.70 2.22
N LYS A 2 -13.66 9.98 3.49
CA LYS A 2 -12.50 10.78 3.94
C LYS A 2 -11.14 10.04 3.94
N GLY A 3 -11.04 8.86 3.31
CA GLY A 3 -9.78 8.09 3.29
C GLY A 3 -9.31 7.63 4.68
N GLU A 4 -10.24 7.44 5.61
CA GLU A 4 -9.97 7.17 7.04
C GLU A 4 -9.51 5.73 7.32
N GLY A 5 -9.39 4.87 6.30
CA GLY A 5 -8.76 3.56 6.51
C GLY A 5 -9.53 2.66 7.47
N GLY A 6 -10.82 2.41 7.20
CA GLY A 6 -11.53 1.32 7.89
C GLY A 6 -10.80 -0.02 7.70
N ILE A 7 -10.09 -0.16 6.58
CA ILE A 7 -9.18 -1.26 6.25
C ILE A 7 -7.80 -0.67 5.90
N GLY A 8 -6.87 -0.66 6.85
CA GLY A 8 -5.47 -0.22 6.65
C GLY A 8 -5.17 1.24 7.02
N PRO A 9 -3.89 1.62 7.18
CA PRO A 9 -3.50 2.98 7.59
C PRO A 9 -3.89 4.04 6.55
N SER A 10 -4.13 5.27 7.00
CA SER A 10 -4.37 6.39 6.08
C SER A 10 -3.12 6.71 5.28
N PHE A 11 -3.28 6.86 3.97
CA PHE A 11 -2.21 7.25 3.05
C PHE A 11 -2.11 8.78 2.87
N LYS A 12 -3.03 9.55 3.46
CA LYS A 12 -3.06 11.01 3.35
C LYS A 12 -1.82 11.62 4.04
N GLY A 13 -1.03 12.37 3.29
CA GLY A 13 0.20 13.01 3.78
C GLY A 13 1.41 12.07 3.94
N GLN A 14 1.30 10.80 3.52
CA GLN A 14 2.44 9.88 3.48
C GLN A 14 3.31 10.16 2.26
N LYS A 15 4.61 9.82 2.33
CA LYS A 15 5.53 9.90 1.18
C LYS A 15 5.36 8.69 0.27
N SER A 16 5.66 8.85 -1.02
CA SER A 16 5.61 7.74 -1.99
C SER A 16 6.43 6.54 -1.53
N ASP A 17 7.58 6.77 -0.87
CA ASP A 17 8.45 5.70 -0.40
C ASP A 17 7.79 4.85 0.70
N TYR A 18 6.94 5.46 1.53
CA TYR A 18 6.17 4.73 2.54
C TYR A 18 5.13 3.81 1.88
N ILE A 19 4.45 4.31 0.85
CA ILE A 19 3.48 3.51 0.08
C ILE A 19 4.19 2.35 -0.62
N ALA A 20 5.34 2.61 -1.24
CA ALA A 20 6.13 1.59 -1.91
C ALA A 20 6.63 0.52 -0.94
N ALA A 21 7.10 0.92 0.26
CA ALA A 21 7.49 -0.02 1.31
C ALA A 21 6.31 -0.88 1.76
N ALA A 22 5.13 -0.28 1.98
CA ALA A 22 3.94 -1.01 2.39
C ALA A 22 3.49 -2.03 1.32
N LEU A 23 3.49 -1.66 0.05
CA LEU A 23 3.16 -2.57 -1.06
C LEU A 23 4.17 -3.72 -1.16
N ASN A 24 5.47 -3.44 -0.99
CA ASN A 24 6.50 -4.48 -0.97
C ASN A 24 6.34 -5.42 0.23
N GLU A 25 6.02 -4.91 1.42
CA GLU A 25 5.75 -5.73 2.58
C GLU A 25 4.52 -6.63 2.35
N TYR A 26 3.43 -6.10 1.81
CA TYR A 26 2.25 -6.90 1.46
C TYR A 26 2.55 -7.97 0.40
N LYS A 27 3.35 -7.63 -0.62
CA LYS A 27 3.81 -8.58 -1.65
C LYS A 27 4.61 -9.75 -1.04
N ASN A 28 5.32 -9.50 0.05
CA ASN A 28 6.10 -10.50 0.79
C ASN A 28 5.34 -11.12 1.98
N ASN A 29 4.03 -10.93 2.08
CA ASN A 29 3.19 -11.39 3.19
C ASN A 29 3.64 -10.90 4.59
N ILE A 30 4.36 -9.77 4.65
CA ILE A 30 4.79 -9.14 5.89
C ILE A 30 3.59 -8.42 6.50
N LYS A 31 3.29 -8.78 7.75
CA LYS A 31 2.14 -8.24 8.48
C LYS A 31 2.45 -6.83 8.99
N ARG A 32 1.63 -5.86 8.59
CA ARG A 32 1.62 -4.47 9.11
C ARG A 32 0.50 -4.20 10.11
N GLY A 33 -0.58 -4.99 10.06
CA GLY A 33 -1.75 -4.86 10.91
C GLY A 33 -2.69 -6.05 10.80
N PRO A 34 -3.80 -6.07 11.56
CA PRO A 34 -4.75 -7.20 11.59
C PRO A 34 -5.33 -7.55 10.21
N GLN A 35 -5.42 -6.57 9.32
CA GLN A 35 -6.06 -6.69 8.01
C GLN A 35 -5.06 -6.84 6.84
N SER A 36 -3.75 -7.02 7.12
CA SER A 36 -2.73 -7.09 6.06
C SER A 36 -2.98 -8.22 5.05
N ALA A 37 -3.55 -9.34 5.50
CA ALA A 37 -3.88 -10.47 4.63
C ALA A 37 -4.83 -10.12 3.48
N LEU A 38 -5.66 -9.08 3.65
CA LEU A 38 -6.56 -8.61 2.60
C LEU A 38 -5.83 -7.92 1.45
N MET A 39 -4.56 -7.55 1.62
CA MET A 39 -3.74 -6.86 0.62
C MET A 39 -2.71 -7.77 -0.05
N TYR A 40 -2.46 -8.98 0.48
CA TYR A 40 -1.38 -9.84 0.00
C TYR A 40 -1.59 -10.29 -1.44
N ALA A 41 -2.78 -10.78 -1.78
CA ALA A 41 -3.09 -11.24 -3.14
C ALA A 41 -3.00 -10.10 -4.17
N GLN A 42 -3.40 -8.90 -3.77
CA GLN A 42 -3.41 -7.70 -4.59
C GLN A 42 -1.98 -7.20 -4.81
N ALA A 43 -1.15 -7.18 -3.77
CA ALA A 43 0.25 -6.78 -3.87
C ALA A 43 1.11 -7.83 -4.58
N ALA A 44 0.77 -9.11 -4.48
CA ALA A 44 1.47 -10.20 -5.17
C ALA A 44 1.41 -10.09 -6.70
N ALA A 45 0.35 -9.49 -7.25
CA ALA A 45 0.19 -9.29 -8.68
C ALA A 45 0.98 -8.08 -9.23
N LEU A 46 1.57 -7.25 -8.38
CA LEU A 46 2.24 -6.02 -8.79
C LEU A 46 3.71 -6.28 -9.15
N SER A 47 4.13 -5.76 -10.30
CA SER A 47 5.55 -5.62 -10.61
C SER A 47 6.18 -4.49 -9.79
N ASP A 48 7.52 -4.44 -9.76
CA ASP A 48 8.23 -3.39 -9.05
C ASP A 48 8.01 -2.00 -9.71
N SER A 49 7.75 -1.99 -11.03
CA SER A 49 7.36 -0.77 -11.75
C SER A 49 5.98 -0.30 -11.33
N ASP A 50 5.00 -1.21 -11.24
CA ASP A 50 3.64 -0.88 -10.79
C ASP A 50 3.66 -0.31 -9.37
N ILE A 51 4.44 -0.92 -8.47
CA ILE A 51 4.58 -0.43 -7.09
C ILE A 51 5.12 1.01 -7.10
N LYS A 52 6.14 1.31 -7.91
CA LYS A 52 6.74 2.65 -8.00
C LYS A 52 5.75 3.68 -8.55
N GLU A 53 5.00 3.34 -9.59
CA GLU A 53 4.03 4.24 -10.21
C GLU A 53 2.81 4.48 -9.34
N LEU A 54 2.21 3.41 -8.80
CA LEU A 54 1.08 3.49 -7.88
C LEU A 54 1.43 4.31 -6.64
N SER A 55 2.61 4.13 -6.08
CA SER A 55 3.06 4.87 -4.91
C SER A 55 3.16 6.37 -5.14
N LYS A 56 3.53 6.78 -6.36
CA LYS A 56 3.54 8.20 -6.75
C LYS A 56 2.13 8.71 -7.00
N TYR A 57 1.29 7.92 -7.66
CA TYR A 57 -0.09 8.31 -7.93
C TYR A 57 -0.90 8.49 -6.63
N ILE A 58 -0.81 7.55 -5.69
CA ILE A 58 -1.56 7.56 -4.42
C ILE A 58 -1.30 8.83 -3.61
N VAL A 59 -0.08 9.37 -3.62
CA VAL A 59 0.24 10.59 -2.87
C VAL A 59 -0.24 11.89 -3.54
N THR A 60 -0.79 11.80 -4.77
CA THR A 60 -1.41 12.94 -5.47
C THR A 60 -2.93 13.03 -5.25
N LEU A 61 -3.53 12.03 -4.60
CA LEU A 61 -4.97 11.97 -4.27
C LEU A 61 -5.30 12.71 -2.98
#